data_AF-A0A2P5K6V5-F1
#
_entry.id   AF-A0A2P5K6V5-F1
#
_cell.length_a   1.000
_cell.length_b   1.000
_cell.length_c   1.000
_cell.angle_alpha   90.00
_cell.angle_beta   90.00
_cell.angle_gamma   90.00
#
_symmetry.space_group_name_H-M   'P 1'
#
loop_
_entity.id
_entity.type
_entity.pdbx_description
1 polymer ?
#
loop_
_entity_poly.entity_id
_entity_poly.type
_entity_poly.pdbx_seq_one_letter_code
_entity_poly.pdbx_strand_id
1 'polypeptide(L)'
;MDFNTTPLSNPHNVAIYVSIDSHESGPGNSPPSDFFSVENPHTAQRQAAGSYSGIAPMERVNAFLKTLREKDVEREVRIGALRELLDGLNRDVADPNILLTALDKLATSSISGLPLGAQTEAFAHIFAEVLKIPGSKALQDKMVHHFEGDYRRLSTWGLGSYHVVPAESMIAVFDAILSRTIASPLEERREILPLLALQLDSSHWTGEQSWAAVHGRPYNPRPELTTRFDRLLNEMTRLDDLGRAELSAELANQLFLLHCLDRTLVLNRHQRLLNYVEALPEKLQSTPRKALGRAIRWLPEHTRLATYESMFEAAKRLSIGKGEALAGLPEAMIGLTAAEQNRRLQQWKYEILPMLDLSDQEPIIAGLLAAFGELAEGNNPEFALALALDTFDRTSGGQSMDKDRFDDIIRGIRGNLIHTYSPETLGRVLDLSSGIPPSTRMRLLLDLERWLDVKLLKKTLSKQEQLLFPIQARARDERAKLAPKPRLNLDPDPLPVTWWEDPDRRKATDHADGERRRRPIVDWIKTRLGRR
;
A
#
# COMPACT_ATOMS: atom_id res chain seq x y z
N MET A 1 50.12 15.04 8.14
CA MET A 1 50.19 15.96 9.28
C MET A 1 48.95 16.83 9.25
N ASP A 2 48.41 17.09 10.44
CA ASP A 2 47.03 17.43 10.75
C ASP A 2 46.47 18.70 10.09
N PHE A 3 45.21 18.61 9.64
CA PHE A 3 44.35 19.76 9.35
C PHE A 3 43.17 19.74 10.32
N ASN A 4 43.29 20.50 11.41
CA ASN A 4 42.17 20.94 12.24
C ASN A 4 41.71 22.30 11.72
N THR A 5 40.62 22.34 10.97
CA THR A 5 39.81 23.55 10.77
C THR A 5 38.34 23.18 10.69
N THR A 6 37.67 23.22 11.84
CA THR A 6 36.22 23.25 11.98
C THR A 6 35.67 24.56 11.39
N PRO A 7 34.62 24.55 10.56
CA PRO A 7 33.78 25.73 10.35
C PRO A 7 32.54 25.70 11.25
N LEU A 8 32.17 26.88 11.73
CA LEU A 8 31.10 27.20 12.67
C LEU A 8 29.73 26.57 12.35
N SER A 9 29.10 26.03 13.39
CA SER A 9 27.70 25.62 13.44
C SER A 9 26.77 26.83 13.30
N ASN A 10 25.91 26.82 12.28
CA ASN A 10 24.84 27.80 12.09
C ASN A 10 23.70 27.51 13.10
N PRO A 11 23.32 28.46 13.99
CA PRO A 11 22.41 28.22 15.12
C PRO A 11 20.93 27.99 14.75
N HIS A 12 20.57 27.94 13.46
CA HIS A 12 19.17 27.77 13.02
C HIS A 12 18.70 26.32 12.81
N ASN A 13 19.57 25.31 12.94
CA ASN A 13 19.19 23.90 12.73
C ASN A 13 19.04 23.06 14.03
N VAL A 14 19.19 23.67 15.21
CA VAL A 14 19.15 22.95 16.50
C VAL A 14 17.73 22.83 17.10
N ALA A 15 16.73 23.51 16.54
CA ALA A 15 15.41 23.64 17.19
C ALA A 15 14.34 22.61 16.78
N ILE A 16 14.63 21.59 15.95
CA ILE A 16 13.60 20.64 15.46
C ILE A 16 13.81 19.19 15.92
N TYR A 17 14.93 18.85 16.58
CA TYR A 17 15.16 17.51 17.09
C TYR A 17 15.73 17.53 18.52
N VAL A 18 14.88 17.82 19.50
CA VAL A 18 15.11 17.44 20.90
C VAL A 18 13.77 17.01 21.50
N SER A 19 13.61 15.71 21.68
CA SER A 19 13.05 15.05 22.88
C SER A 19 12.65 13.63 22.51
N ILE A 20 13.55 12.69 22.80
CA ILE A 20 13.34 11.45 23.58
C ILE A 20 14.72 10.76 23.59
N ASP A 21 15.10 10.28 24.78
CA ASP A 21 16.34 9.56 25.16
C ASP A 21 17.55 10.41 25.59
N SER A 22 17.56 10.73 26.89
CA SER A 22 18.77 10.71 27.73
C SER A 22 18.36 10.38 29.19
N HIS A 23 18.48 9.12 29.59
CA HIS A 23 18.65 8.75 31.01
C HIS A 23 20.15 8.55 31.27
N GLU A 24 20.74 9.46 32.04
CA GLU A 24 22.09 9.32 32.61
C GLU A 24 22.11 8.29 33.74
N SER A 25 23.23 7.58 33.90
CA SER A 25 23.46 6.57 34.93
C SER A 25 24.39 7.07 36.04
N GLY A 26 23.88 7.08 37.29
CA GLY A 26 24.60 6.79 38.56
C GLY A 26 25.15 7.97 39.39
N PRO A 27 25.41 7.82 40.73
CA PRO A 27 25.34 6.60 41.56
C PRO A 27 24.61 6.71 42.94
N GLY A 28 24.21 5.56 43.50
CA GLY A 28 24.27 5.25 44.94
C GLY A 28 23.18 5.77 45.89
N ASN A 29 22.20 4.92 46.23
CA ASN A 29 21.89 4.45 47.60
C ASN A 29 20.61 3.59 47.64
N SER A 30 20.65 2.51 48.40
CA SER A 30 19.53 1.61 48.76
C SER A 30 19.64 1.30 50.26
N PRO A 31 18.62 0.76 50.97
CA PRO A 31 17.15 0.81 50.82
C PRO A 31 16.49 1.22 52.19
N PRO A 32 15.23 0.91 52.58
CA PRO A 32 14.73 -0.47 52.82
C PRO A 32 13.29 -0.77 52.34
N SER A 33 12.99 -2.06 52.42
CA SER A 33 11.75 -2.81 52.14
C SER A 33 10.57 -2.49 53.07
N ASP A 34 9.32 -2.65 52.59
CA ASP A 34 8.33 -3.58 53.16
C ASP A 34 6.89 -3.46 52.59
N PHE A 35 6.36 -4.62 52.15
CA PHE A 35 4.98 -5.17 52.19
C PHE A 35 3.78 -4.64 51.35
N PHE A 36 3.34 -5.53 50.44
CA PHE A 36 2.00 -5.93 49.95
C PHE A 36 0.70 -5.25 50.47
N SER A 37 -0.19 -4.81 49.55
CA SER A 37 -1.52 -5.41 49.21
C SER A 37 -2.61 -4.42 48.73
N VAL A 38 -3.46 -4.92 47.81
CA VAL A 38 -4.88 -4.58 47.49
C VAL A 38 -5.23 -3.52 46.42
N GLU A 39 -5.80 -4.04 45.32
CA GLU A 39 -6.83 -3.55 44.37
C GLU A 39 -7.34 -2.08 44.42
N ASN A 40 -7.39 -1.46 43.24
CA ASN A 40 -8.68 -1.05 42.65
C ASN A 40 -8.58 -0.76 41.12
N PRO A 41 -9.36 -1.45 40.26
CA PRO A 41 -9.33 -1.27 38.80
C PRO A 41 -10.57 -0.52 38.30
N HIS A 42 -10.67 0.80 38.46
CA HIS A 42 -11.78 1.55 37.86
C HIS A 42 -11.40 2.97 37.43
N THR A 43 -10.73 3.08 36.28
CA THR A 43 -10.74 4.30 35.45
C THR A 43 -10.34 3.96 34.01
N ALA A 44 -11.09 3.07 33.36
CA ALA A 44 -11.02 2.88 31.91
C ALA A 44 -12.41 2.57 31.36
N GLN A 45 -13.32 3.53 31.44
CA GLN A 45 -14.58 3.47 30.71
C GLN A 45 -15.12 4.87 30.46
N ARG A 46 -14.94 5.34 29.23
CA ARG A 46 -15.91 6.09 28.41
C ARG A 46 -15.19 6.92 27.36
N GLN A 47 -15.29 6.49 26.11
CA GLN A 47 -15.80 7.30 25.00
C GLN A 47 -16.20 6.37 23.84
N ALA A 48 -17.42 6.57 23.33
CA ALA A 48 -18.20 5.68 22.47
C ALA A 48 -17.49 5.38 21.13
N ALA A 49 -17.30 4.14 20.68
CA ALA A 49 -18.23 3.01 20.49
C ALA A 49 -19.31 3.27 19.39
N GLY A 50 -18.85 3.63 18.20
CA GLY A 50 -19.46 3.19 16.94
C GLY A 50 -19.11 1.72 16.71
N SER A 51 -19.97 0.88 17.26
CA SER A 51 -19.93 -0.58 17.42
C SER A 51 -19.47 -1.39 16.19
N TYR A 52 -18.31 -2.05 16.30
CA TYR A 52 -18.00 -3.40 15.80
C TYR A 52 -16.63 -3.90 16.32
N SER A 53 -15.85 -3.05 17.01
CA SER A 53 -14.50 -3.40 17.51
C SER A 53 -14.47 -4.18 18.83
N GLY A 54 -15.62 -4.56 19.40
CA GLY A 54 -15.71 -5.21 20.72
C GLY A 54 -16.43 -6.55 20.73
N ILE A 55 -16.79 -7.08 19.56
CA ILE A 55 -17.58 -8.30 19.43
C ILE A 55 -16.63 -9.50 19.36
N ALA A 56 -16.82 -10.48 20.26
CA ALA A 56 -16.03 -11.71 20.31
C ALA A 56 -16.10 -12.45 18.96
N PRO A 57 -15.08 -13.22 18.54
CA PRO A 57 -15.04 -13.92 17.25
C PRO A 57 -16.35 -14.66 16.94
N MET A 58 -16.90 -15.37 17.92
CA MET A 58 -18.16 -16.11 17.81
C MET A 58 -19.41 -15.25 17.70
N GLU A 59 -19.43 -14.09 18.33
CA GLU A 59 -20.54 -13.14 18.18
C GLU A 59 -20.56 -12.50 16.79
N ARG A 60 -19.40 -12.38 16.12
CA ARG A 60 -19.32 -11.95 14.71
C ARG A 60 -19.75 -13.05 13.76
N VAL A 61 -19.40 -14.31 14.03
CA VAL A 61 -19.94 -15.45 13.29
C VAL A 61 -21.47 -15.47 13.44
N ASN A 62 -21.99 -15.27 14.65
CA ASN A 62 -23.43 -15.17 14.91
C ASN A 62 -24.07 -13.94 14.24
N ALA A 63 -23.37 -12.81 14.15
CA ALA A 63 -23.83 -11.62 13.42
C ALA A 63 -23.82 -11.83 11.90
N PHE A 64 -22.81 -12.50 11.36
CA PHE A 64 -22.74 -12.93 9.96
C PHE A 64 -23.85 -13.93 9.62
N LEU A 65 -24.13 -14.90 10.50
CA LEU A 65 -25.29 -15.78 10.37
C LEU A 65 -26.62 -15.01 10.38
N LYS A 66 -26.68 -13.90 11.11
CA LYS A 66 -27.85 -13.01 11.17
C LYS A 66 -28.01 -12.18 9.89
N THR A 67 -26.93 -11.82 9.18
CA THR A 67 -27.01 -11.16 7.87
C THR A 67 -27.37 -12.12 6.74
N LEU A 68 -27.05 -13.41 6.88
CA LEU A 68 -27.51 -14.47 5.96
C LEU A 68 -29.02 -14.77 6.07
N ARG A 69 -29.70 -14.22 7.08
CA ARG A 69 -31.08 -14.51 7.47
C ARG A 69 -32.15 -13.93 6.54
N GLU A 70 -31.80 -13.07 5.60
CA GLU A 70 -32.82 -12.23 4.95
C GLU A 70 -33.52 -12.78 3.72
N LYS A 71 -33.06 -13.82 3.02
CA LYS A 71 -33.84 -14.42 1.92
C LYS A 71 -33.52 -15.91 1.73
N ASP A 72 -34.57 -16.72 1.72
CA ASP A 72 -34.71 -18.07 1.17
C ASP A 72 -34.62 -19.30 2.13
N VAL A 73 -35.58 -20.21 2.01
CA VAL A 73 -35.79 -21.40 2.88
C VAL A 73 -34.71 -22.46 2.66
N GLU A 74 -34.15 -22.56 1.45
CA GLU A 74 -33.00 -23.44 1.19
C GLU A 74 -31.74 -23.01 1.94
N ARG A 75 -31.59 -21.71 2.28
CA ARG A 75 -30.46 -21.24 3.10
C ARG A 75 -30.63 -21.61 4.57
N GLU A 76 -31.84 -21.81 5.08
CA GLU A 76 -32.06 -22.20 6.49
C GLU A 76 -31.57 -23.61 6.82
N VAL A 77 -31.78 -24.59 5.93
CA VAL A 77 -31.27 -25.96 6.11
C VAL A 77 -29.74 -25.99 6.15
N ARG A 78 -29.09 -25.14 5.32
CA ARG A 78 -27.63 -25.01 5.23
C ARG A 78 -27.03 -24.26 6.44
N ILE A 79 -27.72 -23.22 6.90
CA ILE A 79 -27.40 -22.51 8.14
C ILE A 79 -27.58 -23.43 9.36
N GLY A 80 -28.50 -24.41 9.30
CA GLY A 80 -28.72 -25.39 10.37
C GLY A 80 -27.49 -26.24 10.69
N ALA A 81 -26.84 -26.83 9.68
CA ALA A 81 -25.61 -27.61 9.88
C ALA A 81 -24.44 -26.74 10.37
N LEU A 82 -24.38 -25.49 9.92
CA LEU A 82 -23.38 -24.52 10.39
C LEU A 82 -23.63 -24.12 11.85
N ARG A 83 -24.90 -23.96 12.26
CA ARG A 83 -25.29 -23.74 13.66
C ARG A 83 -24.95 -24.94 14.53
N GLU A 84 -25.25 -26.16 14.10
CA GLU A 84 -24.88 -27.37 14.86
C GLU A 84 -23.37 -27.46 15.09
N LEU A 85 -22.56 -27.10 14.09
CA LEU A 85 -21.10 -27.04 14.23
C LEU A 85 -20.68 -25.95 15.22
N LEU A 86 -21.23 -24.75 15.12
CA LEU A 86 -20.89 -23.61 15.98
C LEU A 86 -21.37 -23.81 17.43
N ASP A 87 -22.54 -24.40 17.62
CA ASP A 87 -23.06 -24.78 18.94
C ASP A 87 -22.20 -25.88 19.56
N GLY A 88 -21.66 -26.79 18.75
CA GLY A 88 -20.66 -27.77 19.18
C GLY A 88 -19.33 -27.13 19.60
N LEU A 89 -18.86 -26.13 18.84
CA LEU A 89 -17.65 -25.36 19.14
C LEU A 89 -17.77 -24.49 20.40
N ASN A 90 -19.00 -24.08 20.76
CA ASN A 90 -19.30 -23.26 21.94
C ASN A 90 -19.42 -24.06 23.27
N ARG A 91 -19.32 -25.39 23.25
CA ARG A 91 -19.41 -26.19 24.48
C ARG A 91 -18.08 -26.21 25.23
N ASP A 92 -18.15 -26.09 26.56
CA ASP A 92 -16.98 -26.14 27.47
C ASP A 92 -16.09 -27.38 27.27
N VAL A 93 -16.69 -28.48 26.79
CA VAL A 93 -15.99 -29.68 26.32
C VAL A 93 -16.51 -29.99 24.91
N ALA A 94 -15.75 -29.56 23.91
CA ALA A 94 -16.01 -29.91 22.51
C ALA A 94 -15.63 -31.39 22.27
N ASP A 95 -16.63 -32.26 22.12
CA ASP A 95 -16.40 -33.66 21.70
C ASP A 95 -16.03 -33.70 20.20
N PRO A 96 -14.78 -34.10 19.84
CA PRO A 96 -14.34 -34.16 18.46
C PRO A 96 -15.24 -35.02 17.57
N ASN A 97 -15.86 -36.07 18.08
CA ASN A 97 -16.73 -36.96 17.28
C ASN A 97 -18.05 -36.28 16.89
N ILE A 98 -18.61 -35.47 17.80
CA ILE A 98 -19.81 -34.68 17.52
C ILE A 98 -19.48 -33.62 16.45
N LEU A 99 -18.32 -32.96 16.57
CA LEU A 99 -17.86 -31.98 15.59
C LEU A 99 -17.56 -32.61 14.23
N LEU A 100 -16.94 -33.79 14.18
CA LEU A 100 -16.69 -34.54 12.95
C LEU A 100 -18.00 -34.91 12.23
N THR A 101 -19.05 -35.21 12.99
CA THR A 101 -20.39 -35.53 12.45
C THR A 101 -21.10 -34.27 11.95
N ALA A 102 -21.01 -33.16 12.69
CA ALA A 102 -21.54 -31.87 12.26
C ALA A 102 -20.84 -31.37 10.97
N LEU A 103 -19.53 -31.60 10.86
CA LEU A 103 -18.76 -31.28 9.67
C LEU A 103 -19.20 -32.10 8.44
N ASP A 104 -19.53 -33.39 8.61
CA ASP A 104 -20.10 -34.20 7.52
C ASP A 104 -21.46 -33.69 7.06
N LYS A 105 -22.31 -33.28 8.00
CA LYS A 105 -23.59 -32.64 7.68
C LYS A 105 -23.39 -31.30 6.95
N LEU A 106 -22.37 -30.54 7.34
CA LEU A 106 -22.07 -29.26 6.69
C LEU A 106 -21.52 -29.45 5.27
N ALA A 107 -20.65 -30.44 5.06
CA ALA A 107 -20.12 -30.79 3.74
C ALA A 107 -21.24 -31.28 2.81
N THR A 108 -22.14 -32.13 3.31
CA THR A 108 -23.28 -32.66 2.53
C THR A 108 -24.37 -31.61 2.27
N SER A 109 -24.58 -30.65 3.18
CA SER A 109 -25.52 -29.53 2.99
C SER A 109 -24.97 -28.38 2.13
N SER A 110 -23.68 -28.42 1.77
CA SER A 110 -23.03 -27.54 0.80
C SER A 110 -23.08 -26.04 1.13
N ILE A 111 -21.96 -25.51 1.65
CA ILE A 111 -21.69 -24.06 1.75
C ILE A 111 -21.72 -23.35 0.36
N SER A 112 -21.67 -24.13 -0.72
CA SER A 112 -21.54 -23.75 -2.15
C SER A 112 -22.58 -22.76 -2.72
N GLY A 113 -23.60 -22.35 -1.95
CA GLY A 113 -24.60 -21.33 -2.35
C GLY A 113 -24.34 -19.90 -1.88
N LEU A 114 -23.29 -19.67 -1.10
CA LEU A 114 -22.84 -18.32 -0.72
C LEU A 114 -21.93 -17.71 -1.82
N PRO A 115 -21.85 -16.38 -1.93
CA PRO A 115 -20.79 -15.75 -2.72
C PRO A 115 -19.42 -16.23 -2.26
N LEU A 116 -18.55 -16.56 -3.21
CA LEU A 116 -17.25 -17.18 -2.97
C LEU A 116 -16.40 -16.50 -1.88
N GLY A 117 -16.41 -15.17 -1.78
CA GLY A 117 -15.69 -14.45 -0.72
C GLY A 117 -16.25 -14.68 0.69
N ALA A 118 -17.57 -14.84 0.82
CA ALA A 118 -18.23 -15.11 2.10
C ALA A 118 -18.02 -16.56 2.56
N GLN A 119 -17.79 -17.49 1.63
CA GLN A 119 -17.45 -18.89 1.93
C GLN A 119 -16.08 -19.00 2.56
N THR A 120 -15.08 -18.39 1.92
CA THR A 120 -13.70 -18.44 2.41
C THR A 120 -13.55 -17.71 3.74
N GLU A 121 -14.27 -16.59 3.94
CA GLU A 121 -14.33 -15.90 5.24
C GLU A 121 -14.95 -16.78 6.33
N ALA A 122 -16.10 -17.43 6.04
CA ALA A 122 -16.73 -18.35 6.98
C ALA A 122 -15.82 -19.54 7.31
N PHE A 123 -15.16 -20.12 6.29
CA PHE A 123 -14.17 -21.18 6.47
C PHE A 123 -13.04 -20.72 7.40
N ALA A 124 -12.46 -19.55 7.18
CA ALA A 124 -11.36 -19.04 8.01
C ALA A 124 -11.76 -18.85 9.47
N HIS A 125 -12.97 -18.32 9.73
CA HIS A 125 -13.50 -18.19 11.09
C HIS A 125 -13.68 -19.55 11.78
N ILE A 126 -14.34 -20.49 11.12
CA ILE A 126 -14.60 -21.83 11.68
C ILE A 126 -13.28 -22.57 11.89
N PHE A 127 -12.35 -22.46 10.94
CA PHE A 127 -11.06 -23.12 11.00
C PHE A 127 -10.23 -22.57 12.18
N ALA A 128 -10.27 -21.26 12.41
CA ALA A 128 -9.61 -20.64 13.56
C ALA A 128 -10.15 -21.16 14.90
N GLU A 129 -11.47 -21.39 15.03
CA GLU A 129 -12.04 -21.97 16.25
C GLU A 129 -11.66 -23.45 16.41
N VAL A 130 -11.66 -24.23 15.32
CA VAL A 130 -11.21 -25.62 15.32
C VAL A 130 -9.74 -25.74 15.77
N LEU A 131 -8.88 -24.79 15.39
CA LEU A 131 -7.47 -24.76 15.78
C LEU A 131 -7.26 -24.55 17.29
N LYS A 132 -8.22 -23.95 18.00
CA LYS A 132 -8.14 -23.77 19.46
C LYS A 132 -8.44 -25.05 20.25
N ILE A 133 -9.07 -26.03 19.61
CA ILE A 133 -9.44 -27.29 20.26
C ILE A 133 -8.19 -28.19 20.40
N PRO A 134 -7.82 -28.60 21.62
CA PRO A 134 -6.70 -29.51 21.82
C PRO A 134 -6.91 -30.85 21.08
N GLY A 135 -5.88 -31.35 20.39
CA GLY A 135 -5.94 -32.64 19.69
C GLY A 135 -6.84 -32.66 18.44
N SER A 136 -7.26 -31.50 17.91
CA SER A 136 -8.21 -31.39 16.80
C SER A 136 -7.65 -31.76 15.41
N LYS A 137 -6.48 -32.41 15.31
CA LYS A 137 -5.82 -32.69 14.03
C LYS A 137 -6.73 -33.42 13.03
N ALA A 138 -7.43 -34.47 13.48
CA ALA A 138 -8.36 -35.21 12.63
C ALA A 138 -9.54 -34.35 12.14
N LEU A 139 -10.03 -33.44 12.99
CA LEU A 139 -11.09 -32.49 12.63
C LEU A 139 -10.59 -31.45 11.62
N GLN A 140 -9.38 -30.93 11.82
CA GLN A 140 -8.75 -30.02 10.87
C GLN A 140 -8.52 -30.67 9.51
N ASP A 141 -7.98 -31.90 9.49
CA ASP A 141 -7.70 -32.64 8.24
C ASP A 141 -8.99 -32.91 7.47
N LYS A 142 -10.05 -33.30 8.18
CA LYS A 142 -11.37 -33.51 7.58
C LYS A 142 -11.99 -32.21 7.07
N MET A 143 -11.82 -31.11 7.79
CA MET A 143 -12.28 -29.79 7.36
C MET A 143 -11.54 -29.32 6.11
N VAL A 144 -10.21 -29.49 6.05
CA VAL A 144 -9.42 -29.17 4.85
C VAL A 144 -9.84 -30.05 3.67
N HIS A 145 -10.12 -31.33 3.88
CA HIS A 145 -10.59 -32.22 2.82
C HIS A 145 -11.95 -31.79 2.25
N HIS A 146 -12.93 -31.51 3.12
CA HIS A 146 -14.27 -31.12 2.68
C HIS A 146 -14.33 -29.73 2.05
N PHE A 147 -13.42 -28.84 2.43
CA PHE A 147 -13.36 -27.45 1.96
C PHE A 147 -12.01 -27.14 1.28
N GLU A 148 -11.48 -28.08 0.50
CA GLU A 148 -10.17 -27.96 -0.14
C GLU A 148 -10.04 -26.69 -0.98
N GLY A 149 -11.10 -26.32 -1.70
CA GLY A 149 -11.13 -25.09 -2.51
C GLY A 149 -10.96 -23.81 -1.68
N ASP A 150 -11.65 -23.71 -0.54
CA ASP A 150 -11.53 -22.56 0.37
C ASP A 150 -10.18 -22.56 1.08
N TYR A 151 -9.68 -23.72 1.52
CA TYR A 151 -8.36 -23.85 2.11
C TYR A 151 -7.26 -23.42 1.14
N ARG A 152 -7.31 -23.92 -0.11
CA ARG A 152 -6.33 -23.58 -1.15
C ARG A 152 -6.41 -22.10 -1.52
N ARG A 153 -7.61 -21.53 -1.59
CA ARG A 153 -7.76 -20.10 -1.83
C ARG A 153 -7.17 -19.29 -0.68
N LEU A 154 -7.44 -19.68 0.55
CA LEU A 154 -6.90 -19.02 1.73
C LEU A 154 -5.37 -19.11 1.80
N SER A 155 -4.79 -20.26 1.45
CA SER A 155 -3.34 -20.44 1.45
C SER A 155 -2.61 -19.68 0.35
N THR A 156 -3.28 -19.41 -0.78
CA THR A 156 -2.66 -18.74 -1.94
C THR A 156 -3.02 -17.25 -2.06
N TRP A 157 -4.26 -16.87 -1.80
CA TRP A 157 -4.76 -15.49 -1.94
C TRP A 157 -4.98 -14.78 -0.61
N GLY A 158 -5.00 -15.51 0.50
CA GLY A 158 -5.52 -15.00 1.76
C GLY A 158 -7.01 -14.67 1.63
N LEU A 159 -7.54 -13.88 2.57
CA LEU A 159 -8.90 -13.36 2.47
C LEU A 159 -8.97 -12.00 1.72
N GLY A 160 -7.89 -11.22 1.58
CA GLY A 160 -7.94 -9.85 1.04
C GLY A 160 -8.48 -8.77 2.02
N SER A 161 -8.43 -7.49 1.63
CA SER A 161 -8.58 -6.31 2.52
C SER A 161 -9.99 -6.02 3.07
N TYR A 162 -11.00 -6.82 2.74
CA TYR A 162 -12.43 -6.50 2.96
C TYR A 162 -13.13 -7.39 4.01
N HIS A 163 -12.42 -8.30 4.67
CA HIS A 163 -13.02 -9.30 5.56
C HIS A 163 -12.75 -9.02 7.04
N VAL A 164 -13.67 -9.44 7.92
CA VAL A 164 -13.72 -9.01 9.33
C VAL A 164 -13.37 -10.19 10.26
N VAL A 165 -12.22 -10.82 10.03
CA VAL A 165 -11.71 -11.88 10.92
C VAL A 165 -10.82 -11.28 12.03
N PRO A 166 -10.99 -11.66 13.31
CA PRO A 166 -10.11 -11.25 14.39
C PRO A 166 -8.64 -11.59 14.10
N ALA A 167 -7.74 -10.67 14.44
CA ALA A 167 -6.31 -10.81 14.21
C ALA A 167 -5.74 -12.11 14.78
N GLU A 168 -6.12 -12.49 16.01
CA GLU A 168 -5.68 -13.71 16.68
C GLU A 168 -6.11 -14.98 15.93
N SER A 169 -7.29 -14.94 15.30
CA SER A 169 -7.82 -16.03 14.50
C SER A 169 -7.05 -16.19 13.20
N MET A 170 -6.76 -15.08 12.50
CA MET A 170 -5.94 -15.10 11.29
C MET A 170 -4.50 -15.52 11.56
N ILE A 171 -3.94 -15.11 12.71
CA ILE A 171 -2.64 -15.56 13.21
C ILE A 171 -2.61 -17.09 13.31
N ALA A 172 -3.58 -17.69 14.01
CA ALA A 172 -3.65 -19.14 14.17
C ALA A 172 -3.80 -19.86 12.82
N VAL A 173 -4.65 -19.34 11.93
CA VAL A 173 -4.88 -19.91 10.60
C VAL A 173 -3.62 -19.83 9.74
N PHE A 174 -2.94 -18.69 9.72
CA PHE A 174 -1.65 -18.52 9.04
C PHE A 174 -0.63 -19.53 9.55
N ASP A 175 -0.46 -19.63 10.87
CA ASP A 175 0.53 -20.54 11.47
C ASP A 175 0.19 -22.01 11.19
N ALA A 176 -1.10 -22.37 11.11
CA ALA A 176 -1.55 -23.70 10.72
C ALA A 176 -1.26 -24.00 9.24
N ILE A 177 -1.55 -23.06 8.33
CA ILE A 177 -1.25 -23.19 6.90
C ILE A 177 0.26 -23.31 6.70
N LEU A 178 1.05 -22.44 7.33
CA LEU A 178 2.51 -22.49 7.28
C LEU A 178 3.04 -23.85 7.76
N SER A 179 2.55 -24.33 8.91
CA SER A 179 3.02 -25.61 9.48
C SER A 179 2.67 -26.81 8.62
N ARG A 180 1.47 -26.82 8.01
CA ARG A 180 1.05 -27.85 7.04
C ARG A 180 1.94 -27.79 5.79
N THR A 181 2.10 -26.60 5.22
CA THR A 181 2.92 -26.37 4.01
C THR A 181 4.36 -26.83 4.23
N ILE A 182 4.99 -26.51 5.37
CA ILE A 182 6.36 -26.94 5.71
C ILE A 182 6.52 -28.48 5.71
N ALA A 183 5.45 -29.21 6.03
CA ALA A 183 5.41 -30.67 6.03
C ALA A 183 5.03 -31.26 4.66
N SER A 184 4.60 -30.44 3.71
CA SER A 184 4.15 -30.85 2.38
C SER A 184 5.29 -31.14 1.40
N PRO A 185 4.99 -31.80 0.26
CA PRO A 185 5.94 -31.99 -0.84
C PRO A 185 6.54 -30.67 -1.36
N LEU A 186 7.62 -30.78 -2.13
CA LEU A 186 8.34 -29.61 -2.66
C LEU A 186 7.44 -28.71 -3.52
N GLU A 187 6.57 -29.30 -4.32
CA GLU A 187 5.68 -28.60 -5.25
C GLU A 187 4.73 -27.64 -4.50
N GLU A 188 4.13 -28.13 -3.42
CA GLU A 188 3.22 -27.33 -2.58
C GLU A 188 3.97 -26.27 -1.79
N ARG A 189 5.18 -26.59 -1.28
CA ARG A 189 6.04 -25.60 -0.63
C ARG A 189 6.44 -24.47 -1.57
N ARG A 190 6.81 -24.80 -2.81
CA ARG A 190 7.16 -23.83 -3.83
C ARG A 190 5.97 -22.91 -4.17
N GLU A 191 4.77 -23.47 -4.29
CA GLU A 191 3.56 -22.70 -4.60
C GLU A 191 3.14 -21.77 -3.46
N ILE A 192 3.13 -22.26 -2.22
CA ILE A 192 2.44 -21.57 -1.11
C ILE A 192 3.37 -20.68 -0.28
N LEU A 193 4.64 -21.06 -0.05
CA LEU A 193 5.52 -20.29 0.86
C LEU A 193 5.75 -18.83 0.41
N PRO A 194 5.99 -18.52 -0.88
CA PRO A 194 6.11 -17.13 -1.33
C PRO A 194 4.82 -16.32 -1.10
N LEU A 195 3.66 -16.96 -1.27
CA LEU A 195 2.35 -16.33 -1.05
C LEU A 195 2.07 -16.08 0.44
N LEU A 196 2.56 -16.95 1.32
CA LEU A 196 2.54 -16.70 2.76
C LEU A 196 3.49 -15.56 3.16
N ALA A 197 4.63 -15.38 2.48
CA ALA A 197 5.49 -14.23 2.72
C ALA A 197 4.76 -12.91 2.44
N LEU A 198 3.99 -12.81 1.34
CA LEU A 198 3.13 -11.65 1.05
C LEU A 198 2.08 -11.37 2.13
N GLN A 199 1.69 -12.40 2.89
CA GLN A 199 0.67 -12.33 3.92
C GLN A 199 1.24 -12.17 5.33
N LEU A 200 2.54 -11.88 5.51
CA LEU A 200 3.15 -11.76 6.84
C LEU A 200 2.48 -10.71 7.74
N ASP A 201 2.03 -9.60 7.16
CA ASP A 201 1.30 -8.52 7.87
C ASP A 201 -0.21 -8.77 7.98
N SER A 202 -0.71 -9.91 7.48
CA SER A 202 -2.15 -10.19 7.47
C SER A 202 -2.78 -10.39 8.86
N SER A 203 -2.02 -10.21 9.93
CA SER A 203 -2.53 -10.10 11.30
C SER A 203 -3.06 -8.70 11.66
N HIS A 204 -2.83 -7.65 10.85
CA HIS A 204 -3.24 -6.27 11.17
C HIS A 204 -4.58 -5.85 10.54
N TRP A 205 -5.56 -6.75 10.44
CA TRP A 205 -6.79 -6.57 9.67
C TRP A 205 -7.86 -5.69 10.32
N THR A 206 -7.52 -4.42 10.47
CA THR A 206 -8.46 -3.31 10.38
C THR A 206 -8.16 -2.60 9.06
N GLY A 207 -9.17 -2.49 8.19
CA GLY A 207 -9.03 -1.94 6.84
C GLY A 207 -8.13 -0.69 6.75
N GLU A 208 -7.41 -0.61 5.63
CA GLU A 208 -6.50 0.49 5.29
C GLU A 208 -5.32 0.68 6.26
N GLN A 209 -4.35 -0.24 6.22
CA GLN A 209 -2.94 0.09 6.46
C GLN A 209 -2.04 -0.46 5.35
N SER A 210 -2.48 -0.33 4.09
CA SER A 210 -1.49 -0.07 3.04
C SER A 210 -0.85 1.27 3.39
N TRP A 211 0.48 1.38 3.30
CA TRP A 211 1.32 2.54 3.63
C TRP A 211 0.75 3.95 3.28
N ALA A 212 -0.19 4.05 2.33
CA ALA A 212 -0.98 5.26 2.05
C ALA A 212 -1.87 5.74 3.22
N ALA A 213 -2.20 4.89 4.18
CA ALA A 213 -2.96 5.23 5.36
C ALA A 213 -2.01 5.47 6.55
N VAL A 214 -1.92 6.74 6.89
CA VAL A 214 -1.33 7.30 8.12
C VAL A 214 0.16 7.65 8.06
N HIS A 215 0.47 8.69 7.28
CA HIS A 215 1.43 9.70 7.76
C HIS A 215 1.09 10.06 9.22
N GLY A 216 1.89 9.56 10.18
CA GLY A 216 1.88 10.02 11.57
C GLY A 216 1.29 9.09 12.65
N ARG A 217 0.96 7.82 12.39
CA ARG A 217 0.76 6.83 13.46
C ARG A 217 1.85 5.77 13.40
N PRO A 218 2.51 5.45 14.53
CA PRO A 218 3.45 4.34 14.55
C PRO A 218 2.68 3.05 14.31
N TYR A 219 2.95 2.42 13.17
CA TYR A 219 2.61 1.01 12.97
C TYR A 219 3.32 0.22 14.08
N ASN A 220 2.55 -0.54 14.86
CA ASN A 220 3.05 -1.33 15.98
C ASN A 220 2.95 -2.81 15.61
N PRO A 221 3.92 -3.34 14.85
CA PRO A 221 3.93 -4.74 14.44
C PRO A 221 3.91 -5.66 15.64
N ARG A 222 3.19 -6.80 15.53
CA ARG A 222 3.21 -7.79 16.61
C ARG A 222 4.55 -8.54 16.66
N PRO A 223 5.02 -8.97 17.86
CA PRO A 223 6.28 -9.71 17.99
C PRO A 223 6.35 -11.02 17.19
N GLU A 224 5.20 -11.66 16.90
CA GLU A 224 5.11 -12.91 16.14
C GLU A 224 5.58 -12.75 14.69
N LEU A 225 5.56 -11.52 14.14
CA LEU A 225 6.00 -11.21 12.79
C LEU A 225 7.45 -11.67 12.55
N THR A 226 8.37 -11.34 13.46
CA THR A 226 9.79 -11.75 13.36
C THR A 226 9.91 -13.26 13.35
N THR A 227 9.15 -13.95 14.20
CA THR A 227 9.18 -15.42 14.29
C THR A 227 8.69 -16.05 12.99
N ARG A 228 7.63 -15.54 12.38
CA ARG A 228 7.11 -16.05 11.09
C ARG A 228 8.06 -15.76 9.94
N PHE A 229 8.62 -14.56 9.90
CA PHE A 229 9.63 -14.20 8.92
C PHE A 229 10.81 -15.17 9.00
N ASP A 230 11.35 -15.39 10.20
CA ASP A 230 12.49 -16.28 10.41
C ASP A 230 12.13 -17.75 10.10
N ARG A 231 10.90 -18.20 10.37
CA ARG A 231 10.39 -19.52 9.96
C ARG A 231 10.41 -19.68 8.44
N LEU A 232 9.85 -18.72 7.69
CA LEU A 232 9.88 -18.75 6.22
C LEU A 232 11.32 -18.70 5.68
N LEU A 233 12.16 -17.84 6.25
CA LEU A 233 13.56 -17.71 5.86
C LEU A 233 14.35 -19.02 6.05
N ASN A 234 14.02 -19.82 7.05
CA ASN A 234 14.66 -21.12 7.29
C ASN A 234 14.24 -22.19 6.26
N GLU A 235 13.05 -22.07 5.67
CA GLU A 235 12.57 -23.00 4.63
C GLU A 235 13.30 -22.86 3.29
N MET A 236 14.05 -21.77 3.08
CA MET A 236 14.93 -21.61 1.91
C MET A 236 15.82 -22.83 1.66
N THR A 237 16.37 -23.40 2.74
CA THR A 237 17.30 -24.54 2.67
C THR A 237 16.64 -25.80 2.09
N ARG A 238 15.31 -25.89 2.15
CA ARG A 238 14.53 -27.06 1.74
C ARG A 238 13.75 -26.83 0.43
N LEU A 239 13.95 -25.69 -0.23
CA LEU A 239 13.41 -25.34 -1.55
C LEU A 239 14.46 -25.56 -2.64
N ASP A 240 13.98 -25.73 -3.88
CA ASP A 240 14.77 -25.69 -5.10
C ASP A 240 15.12 -24.24 -5.48
N ASP A 241 15.95 -24.04 -6.50
CA ASP A 241 16.42 -22.70 -6.87
C ASP A 241 15.28 -21.75 -7.27
N LEU A 242 14.22 -22.29 -7.90
CA LEU A 242 13.05 -21.52 -8.28
C LEU A 242 12.27 -21.06 -7.04
N GLY A 243 11.95 -21.97 -6.13
CA GLY A 243 11.25 -21.63 -4.89
C GLY A 243 12.06 -20.69 -4.00
N ARG A 244 13.39 -20.87 -3.94
CA ARG A 244 14.29 -19.94 -3.22
C ARG A 244 14.26 -18.54 -3.83
N ALA A 245 14.28 -18.42 -5.16
CA ALA A 245 14.20 -17.14 -5.84
C ALA A 245 12.87 -16.42 -5.51
N GLU A 246 11.74 -17.09 -5.70
CA GLU A 246 10.41 -16.52 -5.44
C GLU A 246 10.25 -16.11 -3.97
N LEU A 247 10.56 -17.00 -3.03
CA LEU A 247 10.45 -16.69 -1.61
C LEU A 247 11.42 -15.56 -1.20
N SER A 248 12.60 -15.46 -1.82
CA SER A 248 13.58 -14.43 -1.47
C SER A 248 13.12 -13.05 -1.91
N ALA A 249 12.53 -12.97 -3.11
CA ALA A 249 11.93 -11.73 -3.59
C ALA A 249 10.80 -11.27 -2.67
N GLU A 250 9.90 -12.17 -2.28
CA GLU A 250 8.77 -11.81 -1.42
C GLU A 250 9.19 -11.44 0.01
N LEU A 251 10.10 -12.20 0.64
CA LEU A 251 10.61 -11.82 1.96
C LEU A 251 11.41 -10.51 1.92
N ALA A 252 12.15 -10.23 0.84
CA ALA A 252 12.85 -8.97 0.67
C ALA A 252 11.86 -7.79 0.58
N ASN A 253 10.75 -7.95 -0.15
CA ASN A 253 9.68 -6.95 -0.21
C ASN A 253 9.04 -6.69 1.17
N GLN A 254 9.05 -7.68 2.07
CA GLN A 254 8.49 -7.56 3.43
C GLN A 254 9.49 -7.03 4.49
N LEU A 255 10.75 -6.76 4.15
CA LEU A 255 11.74 -6.27 5.12
C LEU A 255 11.34 -4.95 5.80
N PHE A 256 10.48 -4.15 5.17
CA PHE A 256 9.95 -2.92 5.78
C PHE A 256 9.09 -3.21 7.02
N LEU A 257 8.40 -4.35 7.08
CA LEU A 257 7.59 -4.70 8.25
C LEU A 257 8.47 -4.88 9.49
N LEU A 258 9.68 -5.44 9.30
CA LEU A 258 10.67 -5.60 10.36
C LEU A 258 11.31 -4.26 10.76
N HIS A 259 11.43 -3.30 9.84
CA HIS A 259 11.95 -1.96 10.13
C HIS A 259 11.15 -1.27 11.24
N CYS A 260 9.85 -1.51 11.29
CA CYS A 260 8.97 -0.95 12.31
C CYS A 260 9.12 -1.61 13.68
N LEU A 261 9.70 -2.81 13.77
CA LEU A 261 10.07 -3.45 15.04
C LEU A 261 11.44 -2.97 15.50
N ASP A 262 12.46 -3.21 14.67
CA ASP A 262 13.85 -2.93 15.00
C ASP A 262 14.70 -2.89 13.70
N ARG A 263 15.37 -1.76 13.48
CA ARG A 263 16.23 -1.51 12.32
C ARG A 263 17.41 -2.48 12.21
N THR A 264 17.90 -3.02 13.33
CA THR A 264 18.99 -3.98 13.33
C THR A 264 18.56 -5.34 12.78
N LEU A 265 17.28 -5.70 12.95
CA LEU A 265 16.73 -6.93 12.39
C LEU A 265 16.78 -6.89 10.86
N VAL A 266 16.43 -5.74 10.27
CA VAL A 266 16.44 -5.54 8.81
C VAL A 266 17.81 -5.85 8.22
N LEU A 267 18.89 -5.34 8.83
CA LEU A 267 20.25 -5.57 8.35
C LEU A 267 20.62 -7.06 8.34
N ASN A 268 20.36 -7.77 9.43
CA ASN A 268 20.68 -9.20 9.52
C ASN A 268 19.89 -10.03 8.49
N ARG A 269 18.59 -9.75 8.32
CA ARG A 269 17.73 -10.52 7.40
C ARG A 269 18.03 -10.16 5.95
N HIS A 270 18.34 -8.91 5.65
CA HIS A 270 18.81 -8.48 4.34
C HIS A 270 20.09 -9.22 3.94
N GLN A 271 21.09 -9.29 4.83
CA GLN A 271 22.32 -10.04 4.57
C GLN A 271 22.08 -11.54 4.36
N ARG A 272 21.23 -12.16 5.19
CA ARG A 272 20.86 -13.59 5.03
C ARG A 272 20.16 -13.84 3.70
N LEU A 273 19.21 -13.00 3.30
CA LEU A 273 18.55 -13.10 2.00
C LEU A 273 19.53 -12.88 0.85
N LEU A 274 20.44 -11.90 0.96
CA LEU A 274 21.47 -11.68 -0.04
C LEU A 274 22.35 -12.91 -0.23
N ASN A 275 22.75 -13.60 0.84
CA ASN A 275 23.51 -14.84 0.75
C ASN A 275 22.75 -15.95 -0.01
N TYR A 276 21.44 -16.09 0.22
CA TYR A 276 20.62 -17.03 -0.54
C TYR A 276 20.56 -16.64 -2.02
N VAL A 277 20.37 -15.35 -2.31
CA VAL A 277 20.29 -14.84 -3.68
C VAL A 277 21.61 -15.00 -4.43
N GLU A 278 22.75 -14.78 -3.78
CA GLU A 278 24.07 -14.96 -4.38
C GLU A 278 24.38 -16.43 -4.68
N ALA A 279 23.80 -17.36 -3.92
CA ALA A 279 23.92 -18.80 -4.15
C ALA A 279 23.03 -19.31 -5.29
N LEU A 280 22.09 -18.51 -5.80
CA LEU A 280 21.21 -18.91 -6.90
C LEU A 280 21.94 -18.92 -8.24
N PRO A 281 21.49 -19.73 -9.21
CA PRO A 281 21.88 -19.58 -10.61
C PRO A 281 21.63 -18.15 -11.10
N GLU A 282 22.57 -17.59 -11.85
CA GLU A 282 22.57 -16.19 -12.29
C GLU A 282 21.23 -15.72 -12.89
N LYS A 283 20.62 -16.55 -13.74
CA LYS A 283 19.33 -16.31 -14.40
C LYS A 283 18.14 -16.11 -13.44
N LEU A 284 18.28 -16.50 -12.17
CA LEU A 284 17.26 -16.37 -11.12
C LEU A 284 17.59 -15.26 -10.11
N GLN A 285 18.74 -14.59 -10.23
CA GLN A 285 19.16 -13.59 -9.25
C GLN A 285 18.50 -12.22 -9.43
N SER A 286 18.03 -11.89 -10.64
CA SER A 286 17.61 -10.53 -10.98
C SER A 286 16.41 -10.03 -10.15
N THR A 287 15.32 -10.79 -10.09
CA THR A 287 14.11 -10.41 -9.36
C THR A 287 14.34 -10.30 -7.84
N PRO A 288 14.99 -11.27 -7.17
CA PRO A 288 15.32 -11.11 -5.75
C PRO A 288 16.30 -9.96 -5.48
N ARG A 289 17.27 -9.71 -6.36
CA ARG A 289 18.19 -8.56 -6.24
C ARG A 289 17.46 -7.23 -6.36
N LYS A 290 16.48 -7.12 -7.26
CA LYS A 290 15.61 -5.93 -7.35
C LYS A 290 14.90 -5.66 -6.03
N ALA A 291 14.25 -6.68 -5.47
CA ALA A 291 13.54 -6.56 -4.20
C ALA A 291 14.49 -6.19 -3.05
N LEU A 292 15.66 -6.81 -2.96
CA LEU A 292 16.69 -6.47 -1.98
C LEU A 292 17.26 -5.06 -2.17
N GLY A 293 17.36 -4.58 -3.42
CA GLY A 293 17.80 -3.24 -3.75
C GLY A 293 16.83 -2.19 -3.23
N ARG A 294 15.52 -2.42 -3.42
CA ARG A 294 14.46 -1.58 -2.84
C ARG A 294 14.53 -1.56 -1.31
N ALA A 295 14.77 -2.72 -0.72
CA ALA A 295 14.79 -2.88 0.73
C ALA A 295 15.95 -2.13 1.42
N ILE A 296 16.99 -1.70 0.69
CA ILE A 296 18.11 -0.92 1.24
C ILE A 296 17.61 0.33 1.97
N ARG A 297 16.55 0.99 1.48
CA ARG A 297 16.02 2.21 2.13
C ARG A 297 15.62 2.02 3.59
N TRP A 298 15.33 0.77 3.99
CA TRP A 298 14.94 0.38 5.34
C TRP A 298 16.13 0.00 6.24
N LEU A 299 17.34 -0.04 5.71
CA LEU A 299 18.55 -0.32 6.48
C LEU A 299 18.95 0.87 7.36
N PRO A 300 19.72 0.62 8.45
CA PRO A 300 20.37 1.68 9.21
C PRO A 300 21.14 2.65 8.31
N GLU A 301 21.04 3.96 8.58
CA GLU A 301 21.60 5.00 7.71
C GLU A 301 23.09 4.81 7.39
N HIS A 302 23.89 4.48 8.39
CA HIS A 302 25.33 4.28 8.25
C HIS A 302 25.71 3.08 7.37
N THR A 303 24.80 2.15 7.09
CA THR A 303 25.05 0.99 6.19
C THR A 303 24.42 1.12 4.81
N ARG A 304 23.46 2.05 4.62
CA ARG A 304 22.71 2.20 3.37
C ARG A 304 23.62 2.41 2.16
N LEU A 305 24.57 3.35 2.26
CA LEU A 305 25.45 3.72 1.14
C LEU A 305 26.40 2.59 0.75
N ALA A 306 27.05 1.95 1.72
CA ALA A 306 27.92 0.80 1.45
C ALA A 306 27.15 -0.38 0.84
N THR A 307 25.93 -0.64 1.32
CA THR A 307 25.07 -1.70 0.77
C THR A 307 24.62 -1.38 -0.65
N TYR A 308 24.26 -0.12 -0.92
CA TYR A 308 23.93 0.37 -2.25
C TYR A 308 25.08 0.11 -3.23
N GLU A 309 26.29 0.53 -2.87
CA GLU A 309 27.48 0.38 -3.73
C GLU A 309 27.83 -1.08 -3.97
N SER A 310 27.77 -1.91 -2.92
CA SER A 310 27.99 -3.35 -3.03
C SER A 310 26.97 -4.01 -3.98
N MET A 311 25.68 -3.73 -3.80
CA MET A 311 24.61 -4.29 -4.65
C MET A 311 24.71 -3.80 -6.09
N PHE A 312 25.09 -2.53 -6.28
CA PHE A 312 25.32 -1.95 -7.59
C PHE A 312 26.47 -2.65 -8.34
N GLU A 313 27.63 -2.83 -7.70
CA GLU A 313 28.76 -3.53 -8.30
C GLU A 313 28.48 -5.02 -8.53
N ALA A 314 27.72 -5.66 -7.65
CA ALA A 314 27.29 -7.05 -7.85
C ALA A 314 26.32 -7.18 -9.04
N ALA A 315 25.36 -6.27 -9.18
CA ALA A 315 24.40 -6.28 -10.28
C ALA A 315 25.07 -6.02 -11.65
N LYS A 316 26.09 -5.15 -11.71
CA LYS A 316 26.87 -4.92 -12.94
C LYS A 316 27.54 -6.17 -13.50
N ARG A 317 27.90 -7.12 -12.62
CA ARG A 317 28.58 -8.37 -13.00
C ARG A 317 27.65 -9.40 -13.62
N LEU A 318 26.33 -9.19 -13.56
CA LEU A 318 25.35 -10.06 -14.21
C LEU A 318 25.44 -9.88 -15.73
N SER A 319 25.50 -11.00 -16.43
CA SER A 319 25.34 -11.14 -17.87
C SER A 319 23.87 -11.25 -18.29
N ILE A 320 22.98 -11.73 -17.41
CA ILE A 320 21.54 -11.88 -17.68
C ILE A 320 20.72 -11.14 -16.61
N GLY A 321 19.71 -10.37 -17.04
CA GLY A 321 18.79 -9.70 -16.12
C GLY A 321 19.43 -8.55 -15.32
N LYS A 322 20.52 -7.98 -15.82
CA LYS A 322 21.25 -6.87 -15.20
C LYS A 322 20.35 -5.66 -14.96
N GLY A 323 19.58 -5.24 -15.97
CA GLY A 323 18.64 -4.13 -15.84
C GLY A 323 17.61 -4.34 -14.74
N GLU A 324 17.02 -5.53 -14.67
CA GLU A 324 16.04 -5.88 -13.64
C GLU A 324 16.66 -5.88 -12.23
N ALA A 325 17.85 -6.45 -12.07
CA ALA A 325 18.57 -6.44 -10.79
C ALA A 325 18.88 -5.01 -10.31
N LEU A 326 19.22 -4.12 -11.24
CA LEU A 326 19.53 -2.71 -10.99
C LEU A 326 18.28 -1.86 -10.70
N ALA A 327 17.11 -2.25 -11.19
CA ALA A 327 15.87 -1.47 -11.13
C ALA A 327 15.36 -1.18 -9.70
N GLY A 328 15.84 -1.92 -8.69
CA GLY A 328 15.47 -1.66 -7.30
C GLY A 328 16.28 -0.56 -6.61
N LEU A 329 17.46 -0.23 -7.15
CA LEU A 329 18.40 0.71 -6.52
C LEU A 329 17.93 2.16 -6.51
N PRO A 330 17.16 2.68 -7.50
CA PRO A 330 16.67 4.04 -7.40
C PRO A 330 15.86 4.33 -6.14
N GLU A 331 15.04 3.38 -5.66
CA GLU A 331 14.26 3.52 -4.44
C GLU A 331 15.14 3.53 -3.16
N ALA A 332 16.33 2.94 -3.21
CA ALA A 332 17.29 2.98 -2.11
C ALA A 332 17.82 4.39 -1.80
N MET A 333 17.68 5.33 -2.75
CA MET A 333 18.06 6.73 -2.55
C MET A 333 17.09 7.48 -1.62
N ILE A 334 15.89 6.93 -1.39
CA ILE A 334 14.89 7.51 -0.50
C ILE A 334 15.46 7.56 0.92
N GLY A 335 15.37 8.73 1.54
CA GLY A 335 15.91 8.99 2.87
C GLY A 335 17.44 9.16 2.96
N LEU A 336 18.18 9.17 1.84
CA LEU A 336 19.54 9.71 1.80
C LEU A 336 19.50 11.25 1.83
N THR A 337 20.64 11.89 2.09
CA THR A 337 20.74 13.36 2.03
C THR A 337 20.48 13.86 0.61
N ALA A 338 19.93 15.07 0.46
CA ALA A 338 19.63 15.64 -0.85
C ALA A 338 20.87 15.75 -1.76
N ALA A 339 22.05 16.01 -1.18
CA ALA A 339 23.32 16.03 -1.91
C ALA A 339 23.70 14.65 -2.46
N GLU A 340 23.52 13.60 -1.66
CA GLU A 340 23.81 12.23 -2.08
C GLU A 340 22.80 11.73 -3.12
N GLN A 341 21.50 12.04 -2.94
CA GLN A 341 20.47 11.76 -3.95
C GLN A 341 20.82 12.39 -5.30
N ASN A 342 21.20 13.67 -5.32
CA ASN A 342 21.62 14.34 -6.56
C ASN A 342 22.85 13.66 -7.15
N ARG A 343 23.89 13.37 -6.34
CA ARG A 343 25.09 12.66 -6.81
C ARG A 343 24.75 11.33 -7.50
N ARG A 344 23.86 10.53 -6.90
CA ARG A 344 23.44 9.25 -7.46
C ARG A 344 22.61 9.41 -8.73
N LEU A 345 21.72 10.40 -8.81
CA LEU A 345 21.00 10.71 -10.05
C LEU A 345 21.93 11.14 -11.19
N GLN A 346 22.98 11.92 -10.89
CA GLN A 346 24.02 12.25 -11.88
C GLN A 346 24.78 11.02 -12.32
N GLN A 347 25.14 10.13 -11.38
CA GLN A 347 25.77 8.85 -11.68
C GLN A 347 24.87 8.00 -12.60
N TRP A 348 23.57 7.90 -12.30
CA TRP A 348 22.61 7.21 -13.17
C TRP A 348 22.58 7.77 -14.59
N LYS A 349 22.52 9.09 -14.74
CA LYS A 349 22.44 9.77 -16.03
C LYS A 349 23.72 9.64 -16.86
N TYR A 350 24.89 9.81 -16.26
CA TYR A 350 26.15 9.96 -17.00
C TYR A 350 27.05 8.74 -16.97
N GLU A 351 26.95 7.88 -15.96
CA GLU A 351 27.84 6.73 -15.80
C GLU A 351 27.12 5.39 -16.02
N ILE A 352 25.86 5.27 -15.57
CA ILE A 352 25.17 3.97 -15.53
C ILE A 352 24.38 3.73 -16.82
N LEU A 353 23.33 4.51 -17.06
CA LEU A 353 22.43 4.30 -18.19
C LEU A 353 23.17 4.29 -19.54
N PRO A 354 24.15 5.19 -19.80
CA PRO A 354 24.87 5.16 -21.08
C PRO A 354 25.70 3.90 -21.34
N MET A 355 26.03 3.13 -20.29
CA MET A 355 26.83 1.90 -20.38
C MET A 355 25.99 0.62 -20.45
N LEU A 356 24.66 0.74 -20.36
CA LEU A 356 23.74 -0.38 -20.42
C LEU A 356 23.13 -0.51 -21.81
N ASP A 357 22.90 -1.74 -22.25
CA ASP A 357 22.08 -2.01 -23.44
C ASP A 357 20.66 -1.49 -23.22
N LEU A 358 19.96 -1.10 -24.30
CA LEU A 358 18.61 -0.54 -24.22
C LEU A 358 17.63 -1.50 -23.50
N SER A 359 17.80 -2.82 -23.68
CA SER A 359 16.99 -3.83 -22.99
C SER A 359 17.21 -3.85 -21.47
N ASP A 360 18.39 -3.47 -21.00
CA ASP A 360 18.71 -3.36 -19.57
C ASP A 360 18.33 -1.99 -18.99
N GLN A 361 18.16 -0.95 -19.83
CA GLN A 361 17.68 0.36 -19.38
C GLN A 361 16.17 0.36 -19.10
N GLU A 362 15.40 -0.41 -19.87
CA GLU A 362 13.93 -0.44 -19.78
C GLU A 362 13.40 -0.77 -18.36
N PRO A 363 13.90 -1.80 -17.64
CA PRO A 363 13.44 -2.09 -16.28
C PRO A 363 13.72 -0.96 -15.27
N ILE A 364 14.74 -0.15 -15.52
CA ILE A 364 15.21 0.90 -14.60
C ILE A 364 14.25 2.10 -14.59
N ILE A 365 13.51 2.30 -15.68
CA ILE A 365 12.45 3.32 -15.77
C ILE A 365 11.44 3.12 -14.64
N ALA A 366 10.97 1.89 -14.43
CA ALA A 366 10.03 1.58 -13.35
C ALA A 366 10.61 1.90 -11.96
N GLY A 367 11.91 1.66 -11.76
CA GLY A 367 12.61 2.02 -10.52
C GLY A 367 12.68 3.53 -10.29
N LEU A 368 13.05 4.30 -11.32
CA LEU A 368 13.09 5.76 -11.25
C LEU A 368 11.68 6.35 -11.02
N LEU A 369 10.66 5.80 -11.68
CA LEU A 369 9.26 6.18 -11.50
C LEU A 369 8.73 5.83 -10.09
N ALA A 370 9.17 4.71 -9.51
CA ALA A 370 8.81 4.37 -8.12
C ALA A 370 9.50 5.30 -7.10
N ALA A 371 10.69 5.80 -7.42
CA ALA A 371 11.49 6.61 -6.50
C ALA A 371 11.15 8.11 -6.50
N PHE A 372 10.88 8.71 -7.66
CA PHE A 372 10.93 10.18 -7.81
C PHE A 372 9.96 10.94 -6.89
N GLY A 373 8.77 10.40 -6.62
CA GLY A 373 7.77 11.04 -5.77
C GLY A 373 8.21 11.20 -4.31
N GLU A 374 9.14 10.33 -3.87
CA GLU A 374 9.58 10.19 -2.47
C GLU A 374 11.00 10.75 -2.23
N LEU A 375 11.64 11.34 -3.25
CA LEU A 375 12.96 11.97 -3.09
C LEU A 375 12.86 13.30 -2.33
N ALA A 376 13.95 13.68 -1.65
CA ALA A 376 14.00 14.90 -0.86
C ALA A 376 13.81 16.14 -1.75
N GLU A 377 13.31 17.21 -1.16
CA GLU A 377 13.03 18.48 -1.85
C GLU A 377 14.27 19.09 -2.53
N GLY A 378 14.01 19.95 -3.52
CA GLY A 378 15.01 20.49 -4.45
C GLY A 378 14.69 20.05 -5.87
N ASN A 379 15.72 19.85 -6.70
CA ASN A 379 15.55 19.39 -8.09
C ASN A 379 15.54 17.86 -8.23
N ASN A 380 15.66 17.10 -7.14
CA ASN A 380 15.79 15.64 -7.20
C ASN A 380 14.54 14.93 -7.75
N PRO A 381 13.29 15.26 -7.32
CA PRO A 381 12.08 14.64 -7.86
C PRO A 381 11.90 14.91 -9.36
N GLU A 382 12.08 16.17 -9.78
CA GLU A 382 12.07 16.60 -11.18
C GLU A 382 13.14 15.85 -11.98
N PHE A 383 14.37 15.79 -11.46
CA PHE A 383 15.49 15.21 -12.19
C PHE A 383 15.32 13.70 -12.37
N ALA A 384 14.83 12.99 -11.34
CA ALA A 384 14.51 11.57 -11.44
C ALA A 384 13.38 11.30 -12.46
N LEU A 385 12.32 12.11 -12.44
CA LEU A 385 11.22 11.99 -13.41
C LEU A 385 11.71 12.28 -14.84
N ALA A 386 12.43 13.39 -15.05
CA ALA A 386 12.99 13.73 -16.36
C ALA A 386 13.94 12.65 -16.88
N LEU A 387 14.77 12.07 -16.00
CA LEU A 387 15.65 10.96 -16.34
C LEU A 387 14.86 9.71 -16.74
N ALA A 388 13.78 9.38 -16.04
CA ALA A 388 12.91 8.27 -16.40
C ALA A 388 12.26 8.47 -17.77
N LEU A 389 11.76 9.68 -18.05
CA LEU A 389 11.16 10.04 -19.34
C LEU A 389 12.19 10.02 -20.48
N ASP A 390 13.39 10.57 -20.26
CA ASP A 390 14.49 10.52 -21.24
C ASP A 390 14.91 9.09 -21.56
N THR A 391 14.93 8.22 -20.55
CA THR A 391 15.27 6.81 -20.72
C THR A 391 14.15 6.10 -21.49
N PHE A 392 12.89 6.33 -21.13
CA PHE A 392 11.72 5.80 -21.83
C PHE A 392 11.70 6.17 -23.31
N ASP A 393 11.96 7.44 -23.65
CA ASP A 393 11.98 7.90 -25.04
C ASP A 393 13.05 7.17 -25.88
N ARG A 394 14.18 6.80 -25.25
CA ARG A 394 15.26 6.05 -25.90
C ARG A 394 14.97 4.56 -26.07
N THR A 395 14.36 3.93 -25.06
CA THR A 395 14.15 2.47 -25.02
C THR A 395 12.87 2.04 -25.71
N SER A 396 11.80 2.83 -25.62
CA SER A 396 10.48 2.50 -26.16
C SER A 396 10.39 2.65 -27.68
N GLY A 397 11.38 3.29 -28.33
CA GLY A 397 11.37 3.54 -29.77
C GLY A 397 10.15 4.35 -30.26
N GLY A 398 9.51 5.11 -29.37
CA GLY A 398 8.29 5.87 -29.66
C GLY A 398 6.97 5.12 -29.40
N GLN A 399 6.99 3.98 -28.71
CA GLN A 399 5.76 3.34 -28.22
C GLN A 399 5.10 4.21 -27.13
N SER A 400 3.76 4.25 -27.14
CA SER A 400 3.01 4.99 -26.14
C SER A 400 3.12 4.34 -24.75
N MET A 401 3.32 5.17 -23.72
CA MET A 401 3.28 4.79 -22.31
C MET A 401 2.07 3.90 -22.01
N ASP A 402 2.26 2.81 -21.26
CA ASP A 402 1.15 2.00 -20.79
C ASP A 402 0.37 2.68 -19.65
N LYS A 403 -0.82 2.15 -19.39
CA LYS A 403 -1.75 2.70 -18.39
C LYS A 403 -1.16 2.74 -16.99
N ASP A 404 -0.43 1.70 -16.59
CA ASP A 404 -0.01 1.51 -15.21
C ASP A 404 1.18 2.42 -14.91
N ARG A 405 2.15 2.51 -15.81
CA ARG A 405 3.27 3.48 -15.71
C ARG A 405 2.78 4.92 -15.73
N PHE A 406 1.76 5.23 -16.53
CA PHE A 406 1.18 6.57 -16.52
C PHE A 406 0.44 6.88 -15.21
N ASP A 407 -0.27 5.91 -14.63
CA ASP A 407 -0.88 6.04 -13.29
C ASP A 407 0.21 6.29 -12.22
N ASP A 408 1.33 5.58 -12.28
CA ASP A 408 2.47 5.75 -11.36
C ASP A 408 3.07 7.16 -11.42
N ILE A 409 3.27 7.72 -12.62
CA ILE A 409 3.73 9.11 -12.80
C ILE A 409 2.76 10.09 -12.13
N ILE A 410 1.46 9.96 -12.41
CA ILE A 410 0.45 10.89 -11.87
C ILE A 410 0.35 10.76 -10.34
N ARG A 411 0.43 9.54 -9.80
CA ARG A 411 0.45 9.31 -8.34
C ARG A 411 1.70 9.90 -7.70
N GLY A 412 2.88 9.74 -8.28
CA GLY A 412 4.12 10.30 -7.77
C GLY A 412 4.11 11.83 -7.73
N ILE A 413 3.62 12.48 -8.80
CA ILE A 413 3.43 13.94 -8.83
C ILE A 413 2.46 14.38 -7.74
N ARG A 414 1.33 13.66 -7.60
CA ARG A 414 0.31 13.97 -6.60
C ARG A 414 0.82 13.79 -5.16
N GLY A 415 1.63 12.77 -4.91
CA GLY A 415 2.21 12.47 -3.60
C GLY A 415 3.17 13.58 -3.14
N ASN A 416 3.89 14.20 -4.07
CA ASN A 416 4.82 15.28 -3.76
C ASN A 416 4.14 16.66 -3.81
N LEU A 417 3.40 16.98 -2.74
CA LEU A 417 2.70 18.27 -2.61
C LEU A 417 3.63 19.46 -2.38
N ILE A 418 4.90 19.24 -2.04
CA ILE A 418 5.84 20.33 -1.71
C ILE A 418 6.62 20.75 -2.96
N HIS A 419 7.12 19.80 -3.74
CA HIS A 419 7.88 20.06 -4.96
C HIS A 419 7.02 20.65 -6.09
N THR A 420 7.60 21.53 -6.90
CA THR A 420 6.95 22.12 -8.08
C THR A 420 7.69 21.70 -9.33
N TYR A 421 7.08 20.77 -10.08
CA TYR A 421 7.61 20.28 -11.36
C TYR A 421 7.61 21.37 -12.43
N SER A 422 8.53 21.26 -13.38
CA SER A 422 8.64 22.23 -14.48
C SER A 422 7.48 22.09 -15.49
N PRO A 423 7.04 23.19 -16.14
CA PRO A 423 6.07 23.12 -17.22
C PRO A 423 6.52 22.19 -18.36
N GLU A 424 7.83 22.13 -18.64
CA GLU A 424 8.40 21.29 -19.68
C GLU A 424 8.20 19.80 -19.37
N THR A 425 8.53 19.37 -18.14
CA THR A 425 8.33 17.97 -17.71
C THR A 425 6.85 17.60 -17.66
N LEU A 426 6.00 18.47 -17.12
CA LEU A 426 4.55 18.24 -17.12
C LEU A 426 3.96 18.21 -18.54
N GLY A 427 4.51 19.01 -19.45
CA GLY A 427 4.17 18.99 -20.87
C GLY A 427 4.45 17.63 -21.51
N ARG A 428 5.64 17.07 -21.26
CA ARG A 428 6.01 15.71 -21.73
C ARG A 428 5.09 14.64 -21.14
N VAL A 429 4.75 14.73 -19.85
CA VAL A 429 3.79 13.81 -19.23
C VAL A 429 2.42 13.88 -19.95
N LEU A 430 1.94 15.09 -20.28
CA LEU A 430 0.70 15.23 -21.04
C LEU A 430 0.78 14.65 -22.46
N ASP A 431 1.91 14.77 -23.15
CA ASP A 431 2.13 14.19 -24.49
C ASP A 431 1.96 12.66 -24.48
N LEU A 432 2.45 12.02 -23.42
CA LEU A 432 2.39 10.56 -23.22
C LEU A 432 0.98 10.05 -22.92
N SER A 433 0.05 10.94 -22.54
CA SER A 433 -1.32 10.54 -22.20
C SER A 433 -2.14 10.05 -23.40
N SER A 434 -1.72 10.34 -24.63
CA SER A 434 -2.47 10.08 -25.86
C SER A 434 -2.75 8.59 -26.13
N GLY A 435 -1.87 7.68 -25.66
CA GLY A 435 -2.03 6.23 -25.80
C GLY A 435 -2.89 5.57 -24.72
N ILE A 436 -3.37 6.31 -23.72
CA ILE A 436 -4.09 5.76 -22.57
C ILE A 436 -5.59 5.63 -22.87
N PRO A 437 -6.25 4.52 -22.46
CA PRO A 437 -7.70 4.35 -22.63
C PRO A 437 -8.49 5.55 -22.12
N PRO A 438 -9.49 6.08 -22.87
CA PRO A 438 -10.17 7.34 -22.56
C PRO A 438 -10.70 7.46 -21.13
N SER A 439 -11.29 6.40 -20.58
CA SER A 439 -11.83 6.37 -19.22
C SER A 439 -10.75 6.51 -18.15
N THR A 440 -9.59 5.87 -18.36
CA THR A 440 -8.47 5.99 -17.42
C THR A 440 -7.77 7.33 -17.58
N ARG A 441 -7.57 7.77 -18.82
CA ARG A 441 -6.98 9.08 -19.14
C ARG A 441 -7.78 10.22 -18.49
N MET A 442 -9.11 10.17 -18.57
CA MET A 442 -10.00 11.14 -17.91
C MET A 442 -9.76 11.22 -16.39
N ARG A 443 -9.69 10.06 -15.70
CA ARG A 443 -9.44 9.99 -14.26
C ARG A 443 -8.08 10.59 -13.90
N LEU A 444 -7.04 10.23 -14.65
CA LEU A 444 -5.66 10.64 -14.37
C LEU A 444 -5.41 12.13 -14.67
N LEU A 445 -6.00 12.66 -15.75
CA LEU A 445 -5.98 14.10 -16.02
C LEU A 445 -6.70 14.90 -14.92
N LEU A 446 -7.80 14.37 -14.37
CA LEU A 446 -8.49 15.00 -13.24
C LEU A 446 -7.60 15.04 -11.98
N ASP A 447 -6.82 13.99 -11.71
CA ASP A 447 -5.89 13.97 -10.58
C ASP A 447 -4.73 14.97 -10.78
N LEU A 448 -4.21 15.10 -12.00
CA LEU A 448 -3.22 16.13 -12.34
C LEU A 448 -3.80 17.55 -12.20
N GLU A 449 -5.03 17.77 -12.68
CA GLU A 449 -5.75 19.05 -12.52
C GLU A 449 -5.90 19.42 -11.04
N ARG A 450 -6.30 18.47 -10.19
CA ARG A 450 -6.44 18.70 -8.75
C ARG A 450 -5.12 19.11 -8.11
N TRP A 451 -4.01 18.47 -8.48
CA TRP A 451 -2.69 18.86 -7.99
C TRP A 451 -2.32 20.28 -8.45
N LEU A 452 -2.56 20.62 -9.73
CA LEU A 452 -2.33 21.96 -10.27
C LEU A 452 -3.19 23.01 -9.58
N ASP A 453 -4.47 22.72 -9.31
CA ASP A 453 -5.38 23.60 -8.58
C ASP A 453 -4.85 23.90 -7.17
N VAL A 454 -4.34 22.89 -6.45
CA VAL A 454 -3.73 23.05 -5.12
C VAL A 454 -2.48 23.94 -5.19
N LYS A 455 -1.61 23.74 -6.18
CA LYS A 455 -0.41 24.57 -6.38
C LYS A 455 -0.74 26.03 -6.70
N LEU A 456 -1.80 26.25 -7.47
CA LEU A 456 -2.24 27.57 -7.92
C LEU A 456 -3.18 28.28 -6.94
N LEU A 457 -3.56 27.64 -5.82
CA LEU A 457 -4.49 28.21 -4.82
C LEU A 457 -3.85 29.30 -3.93
N LYS A 458 -2.53 29.49 -3.99
CA LYS A 458 -1.82 30.42 -3.09
C LYS A 458 -2.14 31.88 -3.41
N LYS A 459 -2.29 32.72 -2.35
CA LYS A 459 -2.55 34.17 -2.47
C LYS A 459 -1.48 34.92 -3.27
N THR A 460 -0.25 34.44 -3.25
CA THR A 460 0.88 34.98 -4.00
C THR A 460 1.62 33.82 -4.65
N LEU A 461 1.61 33.78 -5.97
CA LEU A 461 2.28 32.76 -6.77
C LEU A 461 3.69 33.20 -7.12
N SER A 462 4.65 32.28 -6.98
CA SER A 462 6.00 32.45 -7.52
C SER A 462 5.97 32.54 -9.05
N LYS A 463 7.04 33.11 -9.66
CA LYS A 463 7.19 33.15 -11.12
C LYS A 463 7.10 31.75 -11.75
N GLN A 464 7.60 30.73 -11.07
CA GLN A 464 7.57 29.34 -11.53
C GLN A 464 6.15 28.76 -11.49
N GLU A 465 5.38 29.04 -10.43
CA GLU A 465 3.98 28.59 -10.33
C GLU A 465 3.09 29.26 -11.39
N GLN A 466 3.34 30.51 -11.76
CA GLN A 466 2.59 31.19 -12.83
C GLN A 466 2.77 30.51 -14.20
N LEU A 467 3.90 29.84 -14.44
CA LEU A 467 4.15 29.10 -15.68
C LEU A 467 3.33 27.80 -15.78
N LEU A 468 2.59 27.43 -14.72
CA LEU A 468 1.73 26.24 -14.73
C LEU A 468 0.33 26.51 -15.31
N PHE A 469 -0.09 27.76 -15.48
CA PHE A 469 -1.41 28.09 -16.05
C PHE A 469 -1.63 27.49 -17.46
N PRO A 470 -0.67 27.55 -18.40
CA PRO A 470 -0.81 26.90 -19.70
C PRO A 470 -0.96 25.37 -19.60
N ILE A 471 -0.24 24.73 -18.66
CA ILE A 471 -0.32 23.29 -18.44
C ILE A 471 -1.70 22.90 -17.88
N GLN A 472 -2.23 23.67 -16.94
CA GLN A 472 -3.58 23.47 -16.40
C GLN A 472 -4.66 23.64 -17.46
N ALA A 473 -4.55 24.67 -18.31
CA ALA A 473 -5.48 24.87 -19.43
C ALA A 473 -5.42 23.68 -20.41
N ARG A 474 -4.21 23.24 -20.77
CA ARG A 474 -4.00 22.09 -21.64
C ARG A 474 -4.59 20.79 -21.06
N ALA A 475 -4.39 20.52 -19.77
CA ALA A 475 -4.94 19.34 -19.11
C ALA A 475 -6.48 19.36 -19.16
N ARG A 476 -7.10 20.52 -18.89
CA ARG A 476 -8.56 20.72 -18.97
C ARG A 476 -9.10 20.54 -20.37
N ASP A 477 -8.40 21.05 -21.38
CA ASP A 477 -8.77 20.90 -22.78
C ASP A 477 -8.71 19.44 -23.23
N GLU A 478 -7.62 18.73 -22.89
CA GLU A 478 -7.49 17.29 -23.16
C GLU A 478 -8.58 16.48 -22.45
N ARG A 479 -8.92 16.83 -21.20
CA ARG A 479 -10.02 16.20 -20.47
C ARG A 479 -11.37 16.49 -21.10
N ALA A 480 -11.61 17.72 -21.55
CA ALA A 480 -12.87 18.11 -22.19
C ALA A 480 -13.14 17.33 -23.50
N LYS A 481 -12.08 16.99 -24.25
CA LYS A 481 -12.19 16.12 -25.44
C LYS A 481 -12.64 14.69 -25.10
N LEU A 482 -12.40 14.23 -23.88
CA LEU A 482 -12.75 12.88 -23.41
C LEU A 482 -14.12 12.83 -22.71
N ALA A 483 -14.67 13.98 -22.32
CA ALA A 483 -16.00 14.04 -21.76
C ALA A 483 -17.01 13.52 -22.80
N PRO A 484 -17.95 12.64 -22.42
CA PRO A 484 -19.02 12.27 -23.33
C PRO A 484 -19.70 13.55 -23.81
N LYS A 485 -19.92 13.68 -25.12
CA LYS A 485 -20.73 14.78 -25.68
C LYS A 485 -21.96 14.91 -24.78
N PRO A 486 -22.31 16.12 -24.29
CA PRO A 486 -23.54 16.29 -23.56
C PRO A 486 -24.63 15.63 -24.40
N ARG A 487 -25.37 14.69 -23.82
CA ARG A 487 -26.57 14.19 -24.49
C ARG A 487 -27.37 15.43 -24.82
N LEU A 488 -27.49 15.73 -26.12
CA LEU A 488 -28.32 16.80 -26.61
C LEU A 488 -29.69 16.58 -25.97
N ASN A 489 -30.01 17.37 -24.94
CA ASN A 489 -31.40 17.63 -24.63
C ASN A 489 -31.90 18.37 -25.86
N LEU A 490 -32.60 17.64 -26.72
CA LEU A 490 -33.48 18.19 -27.73
C LEU A 490 -34.65 18.85 -26.98
N ASP A 491 -34.39 19.99 -26.36
CA ASP A 491 -35.42 20.98 -26.11
C ASP A 491 -35.08 22.19 -26.99
N PRO A 492 -36.06 22.71 -27.76
CA PRO A 492 -35.80 23.74 -28.76
C PRO A 492 -35.43 25.07 -28.09
N ASP A 493 -34.44 25.75 -28.65
CA ASP A 493 -33.98 27.10 -28.33
C ASP A 493 -35.13 28.10 -28.04
N PRO A 494 -35.01 28.94 -27.00
CA PRO A 494 -35.47 30.31 -27.09
C PRO A 494 -34.29 31.19 -27.58
N LEU A 495 -34.52 31.82 -28.72
CA LEU A 495 -33.68 32.76 -29.48
C LEU A 495 -32.79 33.74 -28.66
N PRO A 496 -31.71 34.26 -29.27
CA PRO A 496 -30.66 35.00 -28.56
C PRO A 496 -31.11 36.43 -28.23
N VAL A 497 -31.10 36.78 -26.94
CA VAL A 497 -31.29 38.17 -26.52
C VAL A 497 -29.90 38.80 -26.35
N THR A 498 -29.51 39.62 -27.32
CA THR A 498 -28.29 40.44 -27.33
C THR A 498 -28.38 41.58 -26.31
N TRP A 499 -27.57 41.54 -25.25
CA TRP A 499 -27.54 42.58 -24.19
C TRP A 499 -26.27 43.43 -24.20
N TRP A 500 -25.94 44.04 -25.34
CA TRP A 500 -25.07 45.21 -25.36
C TRP A 500 -25.67 46.32 -26.23
N GLU A 501 -26.00 47.42 -25.53
CA GLU A 501 -26.04 48.84 -25.95
C GLU A 501 -27.07 49.34 -26.97
N ASP A 502 -28.02 50.13 -26.45
CA ASP A 502 -28.54 51.33 -27.12
C ASP A 502 -28.51 52.51 -26.11
N PRO A 503 -27.62 53.50 -26.26
CA PRO A 503 -27.49 54.62 -25.34
C PRO A 503 -28.59 55.69 -25.44
N ASP A 504 -29.49 55.64 -26.42
CA ASP A 504 -30.37 56.78 -26.74
C ASP A 504 -31.82 56.70 -26.23
N ARG A 505 -32.17 55.70 -25.40
CA ARG A 505 -33.49 55.67 -24.74
C ARG A 505 -33.47 56.28 -23.35
N ARG A 506 -33.18 57.59 -23.27
CA ARG A 506 -33.68 58.46 -22.21
C ARG A 506 -34.62 59.50 -22.82
N LYS A 507 -35.94 59.36 -22.59
CA LYS A 507 -36.88 60.46 -22.27
C LYS A 507 -38.33 59.96 -22.09
N ALA A 508 -39.01 60.61 -21.15
CA ALA A 508 -40.43 60.54 -20.74
C ALA A 508 -40.80 59.38 -19.78
N THR A 509 -40.73 59.56 -18.46
CA THR A 509 -41.69 60.17 -17.49
C THR A 509 -42.81 59.23 -17.02
N ASP A 510 -42.79 58.99 -15.70
CA ASP A 510 -43.93 58.78 -14.78
C ASP A 510 -44.65 57.43 -14.76
N HIS A 511 -44.26 56.53 -13.84
CA HIS A 511 -44.90 56.36 -12.52
C HIS A 511 -44.37 55.11 -11.76
N ALA A 512 -44.38 55.23 -10.44
CA ALA A 512 -43.73 54.36 -9.47
C ALA A 512 -44.36 52.97 -9.33
N ASP A 513 -43.52 51.93 -9.26
CA ASP A 513 -43.39 51.16 -8.02
C ASP A 513 -42.17 50.22 -8.09
N GLY A 514 -41.29 50.40 -7.12
CA GLY A 514 -40.07 49.64 -6.93
C GLY A 514 -40.32 48.29 -6.27
N GLU A 515 -39.27 47.47 -6.28
CA GLU A 515 -39.10 46.26 -5.47
C GLU A 515 -39.94 45.03 -5.84
N ARG A 516 -39.56 44.30 -6.91
CA ARG A 516 -39.81 42.85 -6.97
C ARG A 516 -39.01 42.00 -7.96
N ARG A 517 -37.81 42.42 -8.42
CA ARG A 517 -37.02 41.59 -9.35
C ARG A 517 -35.52 41.63 -9.12
N ARG A 518 -35.03 41.09 -7.99
CA ARG A 518 -33.62 40.65 -7.85
C ARG A 518 -33.44 39.64 -6.70
N ARG A 519 -33.85 38.37 -6.82
CA ARG A 519 -33.26 37.24 -6.06
C ARG A 519 -33.48 35.89 -6.77
N PRO A 520 -32.50 35.40 -7.57
CA PRO A 520 -32.34 33.96 -7.77
C PRO A 520 -31.02 33.41 -7.18
N ILE A 521 -30.02 34.28 -6.96
CA ILE A 521 -28.67 33.84 -6.57
C ILE A 521 -28.55 33.61 -5.05
N VAL A 522 -29.30 34.34 -4.23
CA VAL A 522 -29.24 34.23 -2.76
C VAL A 522 -29.92 32.95 -2.25
N ASP A 523 -30.97 32.47 -2.92
CA ASP A 523 -31.64 31.22 -2.55
C ASP A 523 -30.86 29.98 -3.01
N TRP A 524 -30.08 30.09 -4.09
CA TRP A 524 -29.16 29.03 -4.50
C TRP A 524 -28.01 28.81 -3.50
N ILE A 525 -27.45 29.89 -2.95
CA ILE A 525 -26.36 29.82 -1.96
C ILE A 525 -26.85 29.29 -0.60
N LYS A 526 -28.06 29.66 -0.16
CA LYS A 526 -28.65 29.15 1.10
C LYS A 526 -28.94 27.66 1.06
N THR A 527 -29.30 27.12 -0.11
CA THR A 527 -29.62 25.70 -0.27
C THR A 527 -28.37 24.81 -0.21
N ARG A 528 -27.17 25.36 -0.45
CA ARG A 528 -25.90 24.60 -0.48
C ARG A 528 -25.05 24.72 0.80
N LEU A 529 -25.28 25.74 1.63
CA LEU A 529 -24.59 25.92 2.91
C LEU A 529 -25.42 25.47 4.13
N GLY A 530 -26.67 25.06 3.92
CA GLY A 530 -27.61 24.67 4.97
C GLY A 530 -28.04 23.21 4.90
N ARG A 531 -27.09 22.28 5.01
CA ARG A 531 -27.31 20.92 5.55
C ARG A 531 -25.93 20.35 5.92
N ARG A 532 -25.61 20.52 7.20
CA ARG A 532 -24.60 19.75 7.91
C ARG A 532 -24.91 18.26 7.81
#